data_AF-J9GDJ9-F1
#
_entry.id   AF-J9GDJ9-F1
#
_cell.length_a   1.000
_cell.length_b   1.000
_cell.length_c   1.000
_cell.angle_alpha   90.00
_cell.angle_beta   90.00
_cell.angle_gamma   90.00
#
_symmetry.space_group_name_H-M   'P 1'
#
loop_
_entity.id
_entity.type
_entity.pdbx_description
1 polymer ?
#
loop_
_entity_poly.entity_id
_entity_poly.type
_entity_poly.pdbx_seq_one_letter_code
_entity_poly.pdbx_strand_id
1 'polypeptide(L)'
;MPYDKCGEMVMVKMPTQWENIKFFFSYQLNWMYWRYFMWNFAGRQNDIQGSGEIEHGNWITGFKFIDNLLVGNQDLVPEELKNNKGHNVFYCLPLILGIIGLIWQAYRGQRGIQQFWVVFFLFFMTGIAIVLYLNQTPSQPRERDYAYAGSFYAFAIWVGMGVAGLVQMLHEWFNKKDKHPSWIIATLTTIVCLAVPIQMASQTWDDHDRSSRYMARDFGQNYLMSLQESGHPIIYTNGDNDTFPLWYNQETEGFRTDARTCNLSYLQTDWYIDQMKRPAYDSPSLPITWNRMEYVEGTNEYIPVHPEIKKSIDALYTEAHKQALNGKTETLINIQKEFGENPYELKNILKYWVRSKNNELKVIPTDSIVIKVDKEAVRRSGMLIPGDSIPDYMHISLKGKRALYKSELMMLEMLSQANWERPIYIAISVGTENQLGMANHFIQEGLTYRFTPFDNKKTGVNIDTEKIV
;
A
#
# COMPACT_ATOMS: atom_id res chain seq x y z
N MET A 1 17.34 27.04 -17.62
CA MET A 1 16.64 27.85 -16.62
C MET A 1 17.21 27.50 -15.25
N PRO A 2 17.35 28.47 -14.35
CA PRO A 2 17.74 28.18 -12.97
C PRO A 2 16.65 27.32 -12.29
N TYR A 3 17.06 26.27 -11.59
CA TYR A 3 16.21 25.37 -10.82
C TYR A 3 16.82 25.18 -9.43
N ASP A 4 16.02 25.36 -8.39
CA ASP A 4 16.45 25.17 -7.01
C ASP A 4 16.43 23.67 -6.67
N LYS A 5 17.62 23.09 -6.54
CA LYS A 5 17.82 21.72 -6.07
C LYS A 5 18.26 21.76 -4.61
N CYS A 6 17.30 21.71 -3.69
CA CYS A 6 17.54 21.64 -2.25
C CYS A 6 18.39 22.81 -1.68
N GLY A 7 18.16 24.03 -2.17
CA GLY A 7 18.90 25.24 -1.79
C GLY A 7 20.09 25.55 -2.71
N GLU A 8 20.45 24.65 -3.63
CA GLU A 8 21.48 24.88 -4.64
C GLU A 8 20.86 25.20 -6.00
N MET A 9 21.15 26.39 -6.52
CA MET A 9 20.69 26.81 -7.84
C MET A 9 21.48 26.12 -8.94
N VAL A 10 20.84 25.21 -9.66
CA VAL A 10 21.42 24.49 -10.80
C VAL A 10 20.79 24.93 -12.11
N MET A 11 21.57 24.91 -13.20
CA MET A 11 21.06 25.22 -14.53
C MET A 11 20.52 23.94 -15.18
N VAL A 12 19.22 23.92 -15.47
CA VAL A 12 18.58 22.82 -16.20
C VAL A 12 18.22 23.27 -17.62
N LYS A 13 18.38 22.37 -18.59
CA LYS A 13 17.89 22.59 -19.95
C LYS A 13 16.40 22.25 -19.98
N MET A 14 15.56 23.23 -20.29
CA MET A 14 14.13 22.99 -20.46
C MET A 14 13.91 22.24 -21.79
N PRO A 15 13.13 21.15 -21.81
CA PRO A 15 12.78 20.48 -23.05
C PRO A 15 12.01 21.43 -23.98
N THR A 16 12.35 21.40 -25.25
CA THR A 16 11.60 22.03 -26.32
C THR A 16 10.24 21.34 -26.50
N GLN A 17 9.29 22.03 -27.13
CA GLN A 17 7.98 21.43 -27.44
C GLN A 17 8.11 20.14 -28.27
N TRP A 18 9.08 20.10 -29.18
CA TRP A 18 9.34 18.91 -29.98
C TRP A 18 9.92 17.76 -29.16
N GLU A 19 10.81 18.06 -28.20
CA GLU A 19 11.31 17.05 -27.24
C GLU A 19 10.16 16.47 -26.39
N ASN A 20 9.20 17.31 -25.97
CA ASN A 20 7.99 16.84 -25.27
C ASN A 20 7.11 15.95 -26.15
N ILE A 21 6.86 16.34 -27.41
CA ILE A 21 6.09 15.52 -28.36
C ILE A 21 6.80 14.18 -28.62
N LYS A 22 8.12 14.22 -28.83
CA LYS A 22 8.93 13.01 -29.00
C LYS A 22 8.83 12.11 -27.76
N PHE A 23 8.91 12.68 -26.57
CA PHE A 23 8.77 11.94 -25.30
C PHE A 23 7.39 11.28 -25.18
N PHE A 24 6.33 12.02 -25.52
CA PHE A 24 4.96 11.51 -25.51
C PHE A 24 4.81 10.29 -26.42
N PHE A 25 5.27 10.35 -27.67
CA PHE A 25 5.14 9.21 -28.59
C PHE A 25 6.09 8.06 -28.26
N SER A 26 7.34 8.33 -27.90
CA SER A 26 8.36 7.30 -27.68
C SER A 26 8.23 6.59 -26.33
N TYR A 27 8.01 7.34 -25.25
CA TYR A 27 7.93 6.77 -23.91
C TYR A 27 6.47 6.56 -23.48
N GLN A 28 5.67 7.62 -23.46
CA GLN A 28 4.33 7.54 -22.85
C GLN A 28 3.37 6.66 -23.67
N LEU A 29 3.35 6.78 -25.00
CA LEU A 29 2.53 5.91 -25.84
C LEU A 29 3.22 4.59 -26.17
N ASN A 30 4.45 4.61 -26.70
CA ASN A 30 5.08 3.39 -27.16
C ASN A 30 5.55 2.50 -26.00
N TRP A 31 6.43 3.00 -25.12
CA TRP A 31 6.95 2.21 -24.00
C TRP A 31 5.91 1.88 -22.92
N MET A 32 5.07 2.84 -22.54
CA MET A 32 4.13 2.68 -21.43
C MET A 32 2.75 2.16 -21.82
N TYR A 33 2.39 2.11 -23.10
CA TYR A 33 1.09 1.58 -23.52
C TYR A 33 1.19 0.51 -24.60
N TRP A 34 1.74 0.83 -25.78
CA TRP A 34 1.80 -0.11 -26.90
C TRP A 34 2.62 -1.36 -26.57
N ARG A 35 3.70 -1.23 -25.79
CA ARG A 35 4.46 -2.38 -25.28
C ARG A 35 3.57 -3.37 -24.51
N TYR A 36 2.81 -2.91 -23.53
CA TYR A 36 1.90 -3.78 -22.76
C TYR A 36 0.73 -4.30 -23.60
N PHE A 37 0.22 -3.48 -24.51
CA PHE A 37 -0.79 -3.93 -25.47
C PHE A 37 -0.25 -5.10 -26.30
N MET A 38 0.98 -5.00 -26.80
CA MET A 38 1.61 -6.05 -27.58
C MET A 38 1.99 -7.29 -26.75
N TRP A 39 2.29 -7.16 -25.45
CA TRP A 39 2.42 -8.33 -24.56
C TRP A 39 1.20 -9.23 -24.61
N ASN A 40 0.00 -8.65 -24.74
CA ASN A 40 -1.26 -9.40 -24.74
C ASN A 40 -1.65 -9.92 -26.13
N PHE A 41 -1.22 -9.26 -27.21
CA PHE A 41 -1.71 -9.56 -28.56
C PHE A 41 -0.65 -10.03 -29.58
N ALA A 42 0.63 -9.99 -29.22
CA ALA A 42 1.74 -10.50 -30.04
C ALA A 42 2.65 -11.46 -29.28
N GLY A 43 3.00 -11.12 -28.04
CA GLY A 43 3.90 -11.90 -27.20
C GLY A 43 4.75 -11.02 -26.28
N ARG A 44 5.33 -11.62 -25.24
CA ARG A 44 6.12 -10.98 -24.19
C ARG A 44 7.50 -11.59 -24.12
N GLN A 45 8.54 -10.74 -24.06
CA GLN A 45 9.93 -11.19 -24.00
C GLN A 45 10.26 -11.89 -22.68
N ASN A 46 9.85 -11.28 -21.56
CA ASN A 46 9.97 -11.77 -20.19
C ASN A 46 9.16 -10.88 -19.24
N ASP A 47 9.06 -11.30 -17.98
CA ASP A 47 8.36 -10.57 -16.92
C ASP A 47 9.20 -9.61 -16.08
N ILE A 48 10.44 -9.35 -16.52
CA ILE A 48 11.37 -8.46 -15.83
C ILE A 48 11.03 -7.00 -16.16
N GLN A 49 11.01 -6.17 -15.13
CA GLN A 49 10.77 -4.73 -15.29
C GLN A 49 11.87 -4.09 -16.15
N GLY A 50 11.45 -3.42 -17.22
CA GLY A 50 12.34 -2.65 -18.08
C GLY A 50 12.28 -1.14 -17.83
N SER A 51 13.39 -0.46 -18.08
CA SER A 51 13.51 1.01 -18.19
C SER A 51 13.91 1.46 -19.60
N GLY A 52 13.84 0.57 -20.59
CA GLY A 52 14.21 0.83 -21.99
C GLY A 52 15.31 -0.08 -22.52
N GLU A 53 15.76 -1.04 -21.73
CA GLU A 53 16.74 -2.04 -22.14
C GLU A 53 16.15 -3.01 -23.16
N ILE A 54 17.01 -3.53 -24.04
CA ILE A 54 16.63 -4.49 -25.09
C ILE A 54 16.28 -5.87 -24.51
N GLU A 55 16.76 -6.15 -23.31
CA GLU A 55 16.72 -7.48 -22.69
C GLU A 55 15.52 -7.66 -21.77
N HIS A 56 14.86 -6.58 -21.32
CA HIS A 56 13.87 -6.61 -20.25
C HIS A 56 12.52 -6.02 -20.68
N GLY A 57 11.47 -6.81 -20.48
CA GLY A 57 10.10 -6.35 -20.58
C GLY A 57 9.67 -5.90 -21.98
N ASN A 58 10.34 -6.28 -23.07
CA ASN A 58 9.86 -5.95 -24.40
C ASN A 58 8.74 -6.90 -24.85
N TRP A 59 8.09 -6.57 -25.96
CA TRP A 59 7.19 -7.48 -26.65
C TRP A 59 7.92 -8.15 -27.81
N ILE A 60 7.49 -9.37 -28.16
CA ILE A 60 8.02 -10.15 -29.27
C ILE A 60 6.87 -10.77 -30.05
N THR A 61 7.17 -11.29 -31.23
CA THR A 61 6.20 -11.94 -32.11
C THR A 61 6.38 -13.46 -32.18
N GLY A 62 7.60 -13.97 -31.97
CA GLY A 62 7.98 -15.34 -32.29
C GLY A 62 8.57 -15.53 -33.67
N PHE A 63 8.52 -14.51 -34.52
CA PHE A 63 9.16 -14.54 -35.83
C PHE A 63 10.56 -13.94 -35.71
N LYS A 64 11.59 -14.80 -35.80
CA LYS A 64 13.00 -14.40 -35.63
C LYS A 64 13.40 -13.14 -36.42
N PHE A 65 12.92 -12.98 -37.65
CA PHE A 65 13.28 -11.82 -38.47
C PHE A 65 12.68 -10.50 -37.95
N ILE A 66 11.50 -10.54 -37.31
CA ILE A 66 10.89 -9.37 -36.67
C ILE A 66 11.58 -9.13 -35.32
N ASP A 67 11.69 -10.18 -34.52
CA ASP A 67 12.19 -10.09 -33.15
C ASP A 67 13.66 -9.65 -33.12
N ASN A 68 14.47 -10.11 -34.08
CA ASN A 68 15.87 -9.66 -34.22
C ASN A 68 15.99 -8.17 -34.52
N LEU A 69 15.01 -7.57 -35.21
CA LEU A 69 14.98 -6.12 -35.49
C LEU A 69 14.48 -5.32 -34.28
N LEU A 70 13.59 -5.90 -33.48
CA LEU A 70 13.02 -5.24 -32.30
C LEU A 70 13.97 -5.29 -31.10
N VAL A 71 14.46 -6.50 -30.79
CA VAL A 71 15.14 -6.81 -29.51
C VAL A 71 16.43 -7.62 -29.69
N GLY A 72 16.92 -7.76 -30.92
CA GLY A 72 18.12 -8.56 -31.20
C GLY A 72 17.89 -10.07 -31.10
N ASN A 73 18.96 -10.83 -31.29
CA ASN A 73 18.86 -12.30 -31.39
C ASN A 73 18.56 -12.96 -30.04
N GLN A 74 17.32 -13.41 -29.89
CA GLN A 74 16.85 -14.07 -28.67
C GLN A 74 17.50 -15.46 -28.45
N ASP A 75 18.11 -16.08 -29.46
CA ASP A 75 18.86 -17.32 -29.28
C ASP A 75 20.20 -17.09 -28.56
N LEU A 76 20.65 -15.84 -28.40
CA LEU A 76 21.92 -15.49 -27.76
C LEU A 76 21.77 -15.00 -26.31
N VAL A 77 20.54 -14.83 -25.82
CA VAL A 77 20.32 -14.36 -24.44
C VAL A 77 20.69 -15.45 -23.42
N PRO A 78 21.08 -15.07 -22.19
CA PRO A 78 21.35 -16.01 -21.10
C PRO A 78 20.22 -17.02 -20.88
N GLU A 79 20.57 -18.20 -20.41
CA GLU A 79 19.62 -19.31 -20.19
C GLU A 79 18.50 -18.94 -19.20
N GLU A 80 18.81 -18.12 -18.18
CA GLU A 80 17.83 -17.59 -17.24
C GLU A 80 16.74 -16.75 -17.92
N LEU A 81 17.10 -15.93 -18.92
CA LEU A 81 16.14 -15.14 -19.68
C LEU A 81 15.35 -15.99 -20.69
N LYS A 82 15.98 -17.00 -21.29
CA LYS A 82 15.31 -17.94 -22.21
C LYS A 82 14.26 -18.78 -21.49
N ASN A 83 14.57 -19.21 -20.28
CA ASN A 83 13.70 -20.04 -19.44
C ASN A 83 12.80 -19.21 -18.51
N ASN A 84 12.75 -17.89 -18.72
CA ASN A 84 11.85 -17.02 -17.97
C ASN A 84 10.40 -17.40 -18.32
N LYS A 85 9.58 -17.72 -17.30
CA LYS A 85 8.19 -18.13 -17.49
C LYS A 85 7.36 -17.07 -18.21
N GLY A 86 7.65 -15.78 -17.99
CA GLY A 86 6.98 -14.68 -18.68
C GLY A 86 7.30 -14.56 -20.17
N HIS A 87 8.14 -15.43 -20.73
CA HIS A 87 8.41 -15.50 -22.17
C HIS A 87 7.23 -16.16 -22.90
N ASN A 88 6.49 -15.37 -23.67
CA ASN A 88 5.27 -15.79 -24.34
C ASN A 88 5.27 -15.40 -25.82
N VAL A 89 4.84 -16.31 -26.69
CA VAL A 89 4.81 -16.07 -28.14
C VAL A 89 3.43 -16.37 -28.71
N PHE A 90 2.76 -15.35 -29.27
CA PHE A 90 1.41 -15.47 -29.87
C PHE A 90 1.37 -15.33 -31.39
N TYR A 91 2.52 -15.13 -32.06
CA TYR A 91 2.61 -14.98 -33.52
C TYR A 91 1.69 -13.88 -34.10
N CYS A 92 1.36 -12.87 -33.29
CA CYS A 92 0.40 -11.82 -33.61
C CYS A 92 -1.00 -12.34 -34.01
N LEU A 93 -1.33 -13.61 -33.78
CA LEU A 93 -2.62 -14.19 -34.15
C LEU A 93 -3.80 -13.44 -33.51
N PRO A 94 -3.83 -13.17 -32.19
CA PRO A 94 -4.93 -12.42 -31.61
C PRO A 94 -4.93 -10.95 -32.08
N LEU A 95 -3.77 -10.32 -32.30
CA LEU A 95 -3.69 -8.98 -32.88
C LEU A 95 -4.35 -8.91 -34.27
N ILE A 96 -3.97 -9.82 -35.17
CA ILE A 96 -4.50 -9.88 -36.55
C ILE A 96 -6.01 -10.10 -36.52
N LEU A 97 -6.48 -11.04 -35.69
CA LEU A 97 -7.90 -11.32 -35.55
C LEU A 97 -8.67 -10.10 -35.02
N GLY A 98 -8.12 -9.39 -34.05
CA GLY A 98 -8.67 -8.14 -33.54
C GLY A 98 -8.75 -7.04 -34.60
N ILE A 99 -7.71 -6.87 -35.42
CA ILE A 99 -7.71 -5.91 -36.53
C ILE A 99 -8.79 -6.26 -37.55
N ILE A 100 -8.94 -7.55 -37.89
CA ILE A 100 -10.02 -8.01 -38.80
C ILE A 100 -11.39 -7.66 -38.21
N GLY A 101 -11.60 -7.90 -36.92
CA GLY A 101 -12.88 -7.60 -36.27
C GLY A 101 -13.18 -6.11 -36.19
N LEU A 102 -12.16 -5.29 -35.91
CA LEU A 102 -12.25 -3.83 -35.91
C LEU A 102 -12.68 -3.31 -37.29
N ILE A 103 -11.97 -3.73 -38.34
CA ILE A 103 -12.28 -3.35 -39.73
C ILE A 103 -13.68 -3.84 -40.10
N TRP A 104 -13.98 -5.11 -39.85
CA TRP A 104 -15.27 -5.70 -40.16
C TRP A 104 -16.42 -4.95 -39.49
N GLN A 105 -16.30 -4.60 -38.21
CA GLN A 105 -17.30 -3.82 -37.49
C GLN A 105 -17.49 -2.44 -38.11
N ALA A 106 -16.39 -1.73 -38.41
CA ALA A 106 -16.43 -0.39 -38.97
C ALA A 106 -17.09 -0.33 -40.36
N TYR A 107 -16.93 -1.37 -41.18
CA TYR A 107 -17.50 -1.45 -42.53
C TYR A 107 -18.86 -2.18 -42.60
N ARG A 108 -19.45 -2.58 -41.47
CA ARG A 108 -20.75 -3.29 -41.42
C ARG A 108 -22.00 -2.39 -41.54
N GLY A 109 -21.86 -1.27 -42.24
CA GLY A 109 -22.91 -0.25 -42.40
C GLY A 109 -23.15 0.62 -41.16
N GLN A 110 -24.27 1.34 -41.15
CA GLN A 110 -24.54 2.41 -40.17
C GLN A 110 -24.56 1.93 -38.70
N ARG A 111 -25.14 0.74 -38.43
CA ARG A 111 -25.12 0.17 -37.08
C ARG A 111 -23.73 -0.31 -36.68
N GLY A 112 -22.96 -0.85 -37.62
CA GLY A 112 -21.58 -1.29 -37.40
C GLY A 112 -20.70 -0.13 -36.94
N ILE A 113 -20.71 0.98 -37.69
CA ILE A 113 -19.90 2.15 -37.34
C ILE A 113 -20.33 2.81 -36.01
N GLN A 114 -21.63 2.80 -35.69
CA GLN A 114 -22.12 3.28 -34.39
C GLN A 114 -21.58 2.42 -33.23
N GLN A 115 -21.64 1.10 -33.36
CA GLN A 115 -21.09 0.18 -32.36
C GLN A 115 -19.56 0.25 -32.28
N PHE A 116 -18.89 0.46 -33.41
CA PHE A 116 -17.44 0.66 -33.46
C PHE A 116 -17.03 1.83 -32.57
N TRP A 117 -17.72 2.97 -32.66
CA TRP A 117 -17.39 4.12 -31.82
C TRP A 117 -17.57 3.84 -30.33
N VAL A 118 -18.55 3.03 -29.94
CA VAL A 118 -18.73 2.63 -28.53
C VAL A 118 -17.52 1.83 -28.03
N VAL A 119 -17.11 0.79 -28.77
CA VAL A 119 -15.95 -0.05 -28.39
C VAL A 119 -14.66 0.76 -28.49
N PHE A 120 -14.53 1.63 -29.48
CA PHE A 120 -13.38 2.51 -29.65
C PHE A 120 -13.25 3.51 -28.49
N PHE A 121 -14.33 4.14 -28.03
CA PHE A 121 -14.25 5.03 -26.88
C PHE A 121 -13.91 4.27 -25.61
N LEU A 122 -14.42 3.05 -25.43
CA LEU A 122 -13.98 2.20 -24.33
C LEU A 122 -12.47 1.92 -24.42
N PHE A 123 -11.97 1.47 -25.57
CA PHE A 123 -10.54 1.23 -25.84
C PHE A 123 -9.68 2.48 -25.58
N PHE A 124 -10.10 3.63 -26.10
CA PHE A 124 -9.38 4.89 -26.01
C PHE A 124 -9.35 5.42 -24.58
N MET A 125 -10.51 5.48 -23.91
CA MET A 125 -10.64 6.06 -22.58
C MET A 125 -9.95 5.22 -21.51
N THR A 126 -9.92 3.89 -21.69
CA THR A 126 -9.27 2.96 -20.75
C THR A 126 -7.84 2.57 -21.15
N GLY A 127 -7.29 3.23 -22.17
CA GLY A 127 -5.95 3.00 -22.68
C GLY A 127 -5.20 4.31 -22.87
N ILE A 128 -5.24 4.84 -24.09
CA ILE A 128 -4.49 6.04 -24.49
C ILE A 128 -4.83 7.27 -23.63
N ALA A 129 -6.09 7.46 -23.24
CA ALA A 129 -6.46 8.60 -22.40
C ALA A 129 -5.87 8.52 -20.98
N ILE A 130 -5.69 7.31 -20.44
CA ILE A 130 -5.04 7.11 -19.14
C ILE A 130 -3.58 7.53 -19.20
N VAL A 131 -2.88 7.29 -20.32
CA VAL A 131 -1.50 7.76 -20.52
C VAL A 131 -1.42 9.29 -20.42
N LEU A 132 -2.35 9.99 -21.08
CA LEU A 132 -2.43 11.45 -21.03
C LEU A 132 -2.72 11.96 -19.61
N TYR A 133 -3.65 11.31 -18.91
CA TYR A 133 -4.05 11.70 -17.56
C TYR A 133 -2.95 11.48 -16.53
N LEU A 134 -2.32 10.29 -16.54
CA LEU A 134 -1.27 9.95 -15.57
C LEU A 134 0.04 10.69 -15.85
N ASN A 135 0.26 11.15 -17.08
CA ASN A 135 1.48 11.85 -17.51
C ASN A 135 2.75 11.18 -16.97
N GLN A 136 2.86 9.86 -17.19
CA GLN A 136 3.85 9.02 -16.53
C GLN A 136 5.28 9.46 -16.86
N THR A 137 6.10 9.53 -15.81
CA THR A 137 7.53 9.85 -15.91
C THR A 137 8.36 8.61 -16.23
N PRO A 138 9.61 8.78 -16.71
CA PRO A 138 10.61 7.71 -16.80
C PRO A 138 10.83 7.00 -15.47
N SER A 139 11.37 5.78 -15.54
CA SER A 139 11.82 5.01 -14.37
C SER A 139 10.71 4.80 -13.32
N GLN A 140 9.54 4.35 -13.79
CA GLN A 140 8.49 3.91 -12.89
C GLN A 140 9.01 2.81 -11.95
N PRO A 141 8.59 2.76 -10.67
CA PRO A 141 9.11 1.81 -9.70
C PRO A 141 8.69 0.36 -9.97
N ARG A 142 7.72 0.15 -10.87
CA ARG A 142 7.21 -1.15 -11.31
C ARG A 142 6.45 -1.03 -12.62
N GLU A 143 6.24 -2.16 -13.29
CA GLU A 143 5.37 -2.24 -14.47
C GLU A 143 3.91 -1.86 -14.11
N ARG A 144 3.20 -1.27 -15.08
CA ARG A 144 1.84 -0.69 -14.89
C ARG A 144 0.83 -1.13 -15.95
N ASP A 145 1.05 -2.29 -16.55
CA ASP A 145 0.12 -2.92 -17.50
C ASP A 145 -1.33 -3.00 -16.98
N TYR A 146 -1.51 -3.28 -15.69
CA TYR A 146 -2.82 -3.34 -15.03
C TYR A 146 -3.63 -2.04 -15.13
N ALA A 147 -2.99 -0.89 -15.32
CA ALA A 147 -3.69 0.39 -15.50
C ALA A 147 -4.47 0.44 -16.83
N TYR A 148 -4.13 -0.42 -17.79
CA TYR A 148 -4.67 -0.44 -19.15
C TYR A 148 -5.51 -1.69 -19.45
N ALA A 149 -5.77 -2.54 -18.46
CA ALA A 149 -6.53 -3.78 -18.63
C ALA A 149 -7.89 -3.56 -19.30
N GLY A 150 -8.54 -2.42 -19.04
CA GLY A 150 -9.79 -2.04 -19.70
C GLY A 150 -9.68 -1.96 -21.22
N SER A 151 -8.59 -1.42 -21.77
CA SER A 151 -8.42 -1.32 -23.22
C SER A 151 -8.10 -2.66 -23.85
N PHE A 152 -7.41 -3.54 -23.12
CA PHE A 152 -7.13 -4.91 -23.55
C PHE A 152 -8.43 -5.70 -23.67
N TYR A 153 -9.34 -5.58 -22.70
CA TYR A 153 -10.68 -6.17 -22.80
C TYR A 153 -11.49 -5.59 -23.96
N ALA A 154 -11.41 -4.29 -24.20
CA ALA A 154 -12.07 -3.68 -25.36
C ALA A 154 -11.53 -4.24 -26.69
N PHE A 155 -10.21 -4.45 -26.80
CA PHE A 155 -9.64 -5.04 -28.01
C PHE A 155 -10.00 -6.53 -28.15
N ALA A 156 -10.12 -7.28 -27.05
CA ALA A 156 -10.58 -8.67 -27.06
C ALA A 156 -12.01 -8.82 -27.63
N ILE A 157 -12.87 -7.82 -27.47
CA ILE A 157 -14.18 -7.77 -28.13
C ILE A 157 -14.00 -7.79 -29.66
N TRP A 158 -13.07 -6.99 -30.19
CA TRP A 158 -12.75 -7.03 -31.61
C TRP A 158 -12.11 -8.35 -32.04
N VAL A 159 -11.30 -9.00 -31.20
CA VAL A 159 -10.80 -10.36 -31.48
C VAL A 159 -11.96 -11.33 -31.70
N GLY A 160 -12.99 -11.28 -30.85
CA GLY A 160 -14.22 -12.07 -31.04
C GLY A 160 -14.97 -11.72 -32.33
N MET A 161 -15.13 -10.44 -32.63
CA MET A 161 -15.73 -9.98 -33.91
C MET A 161 -14.89 -10.37 -35.13
N GLY A 162 -13.58 -10.53 -34.97
CA GLY A 162 -12.65 -10.97 -36.00
C GLY A 162 -13.01 -12.34 -36.55
N VAL A 163 -13.51 -13.23 -35.71
CA VAL A 163 -14.02 -14.55 -36.14
C VAL A 163 -15.20 -14.37 -37.09
N ALA A 164 -16.16 -13.50 -36.76
CA ALA A 164 -17.29 -13.22 -37.64
C ALA A 164 -16.85 -12.57 -38.96
N GLY A 165 -15.86 -11.67 -38.91
CA GLY A 165 -15.25 -11.08 -40.10
C GLY A 165 -14.57 -12.11 -41.00
N LEU A 166 -13.78 -13.01 -40.42
CA LEU A 166 -13.15 -14.12 -41.15
C LEU A 166 -14.17 -15.06 -41.77
N VAL A 167 -15.22 -15.43 -41.03
CA VAL A 167 -16.31 -16.27 -41.56
C VAL A 167 -16.93 -15.63 -42.79
N GLN A 168 -17.24 -14.33 -42.74
CA GLN A 168 -17.81 -13.62 -43.88
C GLN A 168 -16.84 -13.57 -45.06
N MET A 169 -15.57 -13.22 -44.83
CA MET A 169 -14.55 -13.15 -45.88
C MET A 169 -14.34 -14.50 -46.57
N LEU A 170 -14.25 -15.58 -45.79
CA LEU A 170 -14.10 -16.94 -46.33
C LEU A 170 -15.37 -17.38 -47.06
N HIS A 171 -16.54 -17.07 -46.54
CA HIS A 171 -17.81 -17.37 -47.19
C HIS A 171 -17.92 -16.72 -48.56
N GLU A 172 -17.59 -15.43 -48.66
CA GLU A 172 -17.57 -14.68 -49.92
C GLU A 172 -16.50 -15.21 -50.89
N TRP A 173 -15.35 -15.67 -50.38
CA TRP A 173 -14.27 -16.22 -51.21
C TRP A 173 -14.62 -17.59 -51.80
N PHE A 174 -15.12 -18.51 -50.97
CA PHE A 174 -15.49 -19.86 -51.39
C PHE A 174 -16.73 -19.87 -52.29
N ASN A 175 -17.76 -19.06 -51.96
CA ASN A 175 -18.98 -18.98 -52.77
C ASN A 175 -18.77 -18.36 -54.16
N LYS A 176 -17.67 -17.65 -54.39
CA LYS A 176 -17.29 -17.21 -55.75
C LYS A 176 -16.85 -18.37 -56.64
N LYS A 177 -16.39 -19.48 -56.06
CA LYS A 177 -15.90 -20.66 -56.79
C LYS A 177 -16.94 -21.78 -56.81
N ASP A 178 -17.44 -22.16 -55.63
CA ASP A 178 -18.40 -23.25 -55.44
C ASP A 178 -19.42 -22.89 -54.34
N LYS A 179 -20.69 -23.23 -54.54
CA LYS A 179 -21.73 -22.94 -53.53
C LYS A 179 -21.59 -23.88 -52.34
N HIS A 180 -20.91 -23.43 -51.30
CA HIS A 180 -20.78 -24.16 -50.05
C HIS A 180 -21.81 -23.69 -49.00
N PRO A 181 -22.37 -24.59 -48.17
CA PRO A 181 -23.27 -24.18 -47.10
C PRO A 181 -22.59 -23.24 -46.10
N SER A 182 -23.21 -22.08 -45.85
CA SER A 182 -22.66 -21.03 -44.96
C SER A 182 -22.31 -21.55 -43.55
N TRP A 183 -23.14 -22.45 -43.02
CA TRP A 183 -22.93 -23.02 -41.68
C TRP A 183 -21.66 -23.87 -41.57
N ILE A 184 -21.23 -24.55 -42.65
CA ILE A 184 -20.00 -25.38 -42.65
C ILE A 184 -18.78 -24.46 -42.54
N ILE A 185 -18.74 -23.41 -43.37
CA ILE A 185 -17.65 -22.43 -43.35
C ILE A 185 -17.58 -21.74 -41.99
N ALA A 186 -18.73 -21.34 -41.44
CA ALA A 186 -18.80 -20.75 -40.11
C ALA A 186 -18.23 -21.69 -39.03
N THR A 187 -18.70 -22.93 -38.99
CA THR A 187 -18.27 -23.93 -38.00
C THR A 187 -16.78 -24.21 -38.08
N LEU A 188 -16.25 -24.50 -39.27
CA LEU A 188 -14.83 -24.79 -39.47
C LEU A 188 -13.95 -23.59 -39.10
N THR A 189 -14.34 -22.38 -39.50
CA THR A 189 -13.59 -21.17 -39.18
C THR A 189 -13.55 -20.94 -37.68
N THR A 190 -14.68 -21.10 -36.98
CA THR A 190 -14.72 -20.98 -35.51
C THR A 190 -13.83 -22.01 -34.84
N ILE A 191 -13.87 -23.28 -35.26
CA ILE A 191 -13.00 -24.34 -34.71
C ILE A 191 -11.52 -23.99 -34.90
N VAL A 192 -11.12 -23.51 -36.08
CA VAL A 192 -9.75 -23.08 -36.34
C VAL A 192 -9.37 -21.88 -35.48
N CYS A 193 -10.28 -20.90 -35.33
CA CYS A 193 -10.03 -19.71 -34.51
C CYS A 193 -9.90 -20.04 -33.01
N LEU A 194 -10.43 -21.17 -32.51
CA LEU A 194 -10.18 -21.62 -31.13
C LEU A 194 -8.70 -21.94 -30.88
N ALA A 195 -7.89 -22.20 -31.92
CA ALA A 195 -6.45 -22.37 -31.77
C ALA A 195 -5.78 -21.11 -31.17
N VAL A 196 -6.35 -19.92 -31.39
CA VAL A 196 -5.81 -18.65 -30.85
C VAL A 196 -5.88 -18.61 -29.32
N PRO A 197 -7.05 -18.69 -28.65
CA PRO A 197 -7.12 -18.71 -27.20
C PRO A 197 -6.47 -19.97 -26.59
N ILE A 198 -6.48 -21.12 -27.28
CA ILE A 198 -5.77 -22.32 -26.82
C ILE A 198 -4.25 -22.07 -26.77
N GLN A 199 -3.68 -21.48 -27.83
CA GLN A 199 -2.26 -21.13 -27.84
C GLN A 199 -1.94 -20.13 -26.74
N MET A 200 -2.72 -19.05 -26.62
CA MET A 200 -2.51 -18.05 -25.57
C MET A 200 -2.50 -18.70 -24.19
N ALA A 201 -3.52 -19.52 -23.87
CA ALA A 201 -3.59 -20.24 -22.61
C ALA A 201 -2.40 -21.20 -22.42
N SER A 202 -1.96 -21.89 -23.46
CA SER A 202 -0.82 -22.81 -23.37
C SER A 202 0.51 -22.13 -23.07
N GLN A 203 0.69 -20.89 -23.56
CA GLN A 203 1.89 -20.09 -23.34
C GLN A 203 1.86 -19.45 -21.96
N THR A 204 0.70 -18.96 -21.52
CA THR A 204 0.59 -18.17 -20.28
C THR A 204 0.13 -18.96 -19.06
N TRP A 205 0.07 -20.30 -19.11
CA TRP A 205 -0.47 -21.06 -17.99
C TRP A 205 0.49 -21.07 -16.80
N ASP A 206 1.77 -21.32 -17.05
CA ASP A 206 2.81 -21.48 -16.04
C ASP A 206 3.28 -20.15 -15.44
N ASP A 207 3.20 -19.06 -16.19
CA ASP A 207 3.53 -17.70 -15.73
C ASP A 207 2.37 -17.01 -15.01
N HIS A 208 1.14 -17.51 -15.14
CA HIS A 208 -0.04 -17.08 -14.35
C HIS A 208 -0.37 -18.03 -13.19
N ASP A 209 0.22 -19.22 -13.14
CA ASP A 209 0.08 -20.09 -11.98
C ASP A 209 0.70 -19.42 -10.74
N ARG A 210 -0.11 -19.32 -9.67
CA ARG A 210 0.26 -18.77 -8.36
C ARG A 210 0.12 -19.80 -7.26
N SER A 211 -0.23 -21.05 -7.58
CA SER A 211 -0.56 -22.12 -6.63
C SER A 211 0.55 -22.41 -5.61
N SER A 212 1.82 -22.23 -6.00
CA SER A 212 2.99 -22.44 -5.14
C SER A 212 3.60 -21.15 -4.58
N ARG A 213 2.88 -20.02 -4.60
CA ARG A 213 3.36 -18.73 -4.08
C ARG A 213 2.85 -18.47 -2.67
N TYR A 214 3.62 -18.90 -1.67
CA TYR A 214 3.23 -18.82 -0.26
C TYR A 214 3.84 -17.64 0.50
N MET A 215 4.84 -16.95 -0.07
CA MET A 215 5.61 -15.93 0.65
C MET A 215 4.74 -14.88 1.35
N ALA A 216 3.74 -14.29 0.67
CA ALA A 216 2.89 -13.28 1.27
C ALA A 216 2.00 -13.86 2.38
N ARG A 217 1.42 -15.06 2.18
CA ARG A 217 0.64 -15.76 3.21
C ARG A 217 1.52 -16.06 4.42
N ASP A 218 2.63 -16.75 4.21
CA ASP A 218 3.52 -17.23 5.28
C ASP A 218 4.12 -16.06 6.05
N PHE A 219 4.47 -14.97 5.37
CA PHE A 219 4.98 -13.77 6.01
C PHE A 219 3.94 -13.12 6.93
N GLY A 220 2.69 -12.97 6.46
CA GLY A 220 1.59 -12.47 7.30
C GLY A 220 1.26 -13.42 8.46
N GLN A 221 1.33 -14.73 8.23
CA GLN A 221 1.08 -15.73 9.24
C GLN A 221 2.16 -15.71 10.33
N ASN A 222 3.44 -15.56 9.96
CA ASN A 222 4.55 -15.45 10.90
C ASN A 222 4.44 -14.19 11.79
N TYR A 223 4.01 -13.04 11.23
CA TYR A 223 3.70 -11.87 12.05
C TYR A 223 2.62 -12.16 13.07
N LEU A 224 1.50 -12.76 12.63
CA LEU A 224 0.37 -13.07 13.50
C LEU A 224 0.73 -14.12 14.55
N MET A 225 1.54 -15.13 14.21
CA MET A 225 2.06 -16.14 15.15
C MET A 225 2.99 -15.54 16.22
N SER A 226 3.69 -14.44 15.89
CA SER A 226 4.56 -13.74 16.85
C SER A 226 3.78 -13.00 17.95
N LEU A 227 2.49 -12.73 17.73
CA LEU A 227 1.65 -12.01 18.69
C LEU A 227 1.19 -12.94 19.81
N GLN A 228 1.17 -12.45 21.04
CA GLN A 228 0.58 -13.17 22.17
C GLN A 228 -0.88 -13.60 21.87
N GLU A 229 -1.23 -14.84 22.16
CA GLU A 229 -2.57 -15.40 21.86
C GLU A 229 -3.68 -14.79 22.73
N SER A 230 -3.39 -14.50 24.00
CA SER A 230 -4.36 -13.92 24.93
C SER A 230 -4.29 -12.38 24.97
N GLY A 231 -5.45 -11.77 25.17
CA GLY A 231 -5.56 -10.31 25.38
C GLY A 231 -5.83 -9.49 24.12
N HIS A 232 -6.20 -10.13 23.01
CA HIS A 232 -6.58 -9.49 21.74
C HIS A 232 -5.54 -8.47 21.24
N PRO A 233 -4.33 -8.95 20.87
CA PRO A 233 -3.19 -8.08 20.59
C PRO A 233 -3.48 -7.09 19.46
N ILE A 234 -2.87 -5.92 19.54
CA ILE A 234 -2.87 -4.90 18.48
C ILE A 234 -1.51 -4.94 17.81
N ILE A 235 -1.46 -4.98 16.49
CA ILE A 235 -0.21 -4.84 15.73
C ILE A 235 -0.28 -3.61 14.83
N TYR A 236 0.69 -2.71 15.00
CA TYR A 236 0.90 -1.58 14.11
C TYR A 236 1.73 -1.99 12.90
N THR A 237 1.23 -1.65 11.72
CA THR A 237 1.89 -1.84 10.42
C THR A 237 2.04 -0.50 9.72
N ASN A 238 2.88 -0.42 8.69
CA ASN A 238 3.08 0.79 7.92
C ASN A 238 3.20 0.50 6.41
N GLY A 239 2.09 0.76 5.72
CA GLY A 239 2.00 0.60 4.27
C GLY A 239 1.48 -0.77 3.84
N ASP A 240 1.65 -1.05 2.55
CA ASP A 240 0.98 -2.17 1.90
C ASP A 240 1.66 -3.52 2.19
N ASN A 241 3.00 -3.51 2.24
CA ASN A 241 3.81 -4.73 2.25
C ASN A 241 3.77 -5.53 3.55
N ASP A 242 3.41 -4.89 4.67
CA ASP A 242 3.15 -5.56 5.94
C ASP A 242 1.65 -5.74 6.19
N THR A 243 0.83 -4.72 5.91
CA THR A 243 -0.61 -4.75 6.19
C THR A 243 -1.36 -5.79 5.36
N PHE A 244 -1.14 -5.85 4.04
CA PHE A 244 -1.94 -6.73 3.17
C PHE A 244 -1.72 -8.22 3.43
N PRO A 245 -0.48 -8.72 3.69
CA PRO A 245 -0.26 -10.08 4.18
C PRO A 245 -1.05 -10.43 5.45
N LEU A 246 -1.11 -9.53 6.43
CA LEU A 246 -1.87 -9.76 7.66
C LEU A 246 -3.37 -9.80 7.37
N TRP A 247 -3.90 -8.82 6.63
CA TRP A 247 -5.32 -8.81 6.26
C TRP A 247 -5.71 -10.03 5.44
N TYR A 248 -4.87 -10.49 4.49
CA TYR A 248 -5.14 -11.71 3.74
C TYR A 248 -5.34 -12.92 4.68
N ASN A 249 -4.42 -13.13 5.63
CA ASN A 249 -4.53 -14.24 6.57
C ASN A 249 -5.78 -14.13 7.47
N GLN A 250 -6.15 -12.93 7.88
CA GLN A 250 -7.34 -12.74 8.73
C GLN A 250 -8.65 -12.89 7.94
N GLU A 251 -8.74 -12.26 6.77
CA GLU A 251 -9.97 -12.14 5.98
C GLU A 251 -10.25 -13.38 5.11
N THR A 252 -9.20 -14.02 4.60
CA THR A 252 -9.31 -15.17 3.68
C THR A 252 -9.01 -16.50 4.37
N GLU A 253 -7.91 -16.58 5.12
CA GLU A 253 -7.51 -17.83 5.79
C GLU A 253 -8.19 -18.02 7.16
N GLY A 254 -8.80 -16.96 7.71
CA GLY A 254 -9.44 -17.00 9.04
C GLY A 254 -8.45 -17.19 10.19
N PHE A 255 -7.17 -16.84 10.00
CA PHE A 255 -6.12 -17.04 10.99
C PHE A 255 -5.94 -15.82 11.89
N ARG A 256 -5.89 -16.04 13.21
CA ARG A 256 -5.68 -14.99 14.24
C ARG A 256 -6.63 -13.80 14.09
N THR A 257 -7.92 -14.09 13.94
CA THR A 257 -9.03 -13.11 13.89
C THR A 257 -9.24 -12.38 15.22
N ASP A 258 -8.60 -12.85 16.30
CA ASP A 258 -8.53 -12.21 17.61
C ASP A 258 -7.60 -10.97 17.65
N ALA A 259 -6.61 -10.93 16.75
CA ALA A 259 -5.62 -9.86 16.67
C ALA A 259 -6.12 -8.68 15.82
N ARG A 260 -5.69 -7.46 16.15
CA ARG A 260 -6.11 -6.25 15.45
C ARG A 260 -4.96 -5.62 14.67
N THR A 261 -4.98 -5.80 13.35
CA THR A 261 -4.06 -5.13 12.42
C THR A 261 -4.44 -3.67 12.22
N CYS A 262 -3.53 -2.74 12.55
CA CYS A 262 -3.76 -1.31 12.50
C CYS A 262 -2.66 -0.60 11.69
N ASN A 263 -2.99 -0.17 10.47
CA ASN A 263 -2.07 0.52 9.56
C ASN A 263 -1.93 2.00 9.95
N LEU A 264 -0.71 2.41 10.31
CA LEU A 264 -0.40 3.78 10.74
C LEU A 264 -0.59 4.83 9.65
N SER A 265 -0.41 4.48 8.37
CA SER A 265 -0.65 5.38 7.24
C SER A 265 -2.14 5.74 7.10
N TYR A 266 -3.04 4.82 7.44
CA TYR A 266 -4.49 5.09 7.44
C TYR A 266 -4.98 5.67 8.76
N LEU A 267 -4.28 5.46 9.87
CA LEU A 267 -4.62 5.99 11.20
C LEU A 267 -4.59 7.53 11.31
N GLN A 268 -4.16 8.21 10.24
CA GLN A 268 -4.30 9.67 10.08
C GLN A 268 -5.72 10.10 9.63
N THR A 269 -6.51 9.16 9.10
CA THR A 269 -7.81 9.45 8.49
C THR A 269 -8.96 9.12 9.47
N ASP A 270 -9.99 9.97 9.46
CA ASP A 270 -11.11 9.85 10.41
C ASP A 270 -11.96 8.60 10.17
N TRP A 271 -12.20 8.23 8.90
CA TRP A 271 -12.94 7.02 8.53
C TRP A 271 -12.24 5.75 9.01
N TYR A 272 -10.90 5.70 9.01
CA TYR A 272 -10.17 4.54 9.47
C TYR A 272 -10.18 4.45 11.00
N ILE A 273 -10.07 5.59 11.71
CA ILE A 273 -10.27 5.64 13.17
C ILE A 273 -11.70 5.15 13.53
N ASP A 274 -12.72 5.58 12.79
CA ASP A 274 -14.09 5.11 12.96
C ASP A 274 -14.21 3.58 12.77
N GLN A 275 -13.49 3.01 11.81
CA GLN A 275 -13.42 1.56 11.59
C GLN A 275 -12.70 0.85 12.74
N MET A 276 -11.59 1.39 13.23
CA MET A 276 -10.81 0.82 14.33
C MET A 276 -11.56 0.80 15.66
N LYS A 277 -12.47 1.76 15.85
CA LYS A 277 -13.38 1.83 17.01
C LYS A 277 -14.56 0.87 16.96
N ARG A 278 -14.71 0.08 15.90
CA ARG A 278 -15.70 -1.01 15.83
C ARG A 278 -15.00 -2.34 16.12
N PRO A 279 -15.66 -3.30 16.80
CA PRO A 279 -15.21 -4.68 16.82
C PRO A 279 -15.08 -5.23 15.39
N ALA A 280 -14.16 -6.17 15.19
CA ALA A 280 -14.03 -6.90 13.94
C ALA A 280 -13.66 -8.34 14.25
N TYR A 281 -14.45 -9.28 13.74
CA TYR A 281 -14.36 -10.69 14.08
C TYR A 281 -14.34 -10.88 15.61
N ASP A 282 -13.32 -11.55 16.12
CA ASP A 282 -13.11 -11.83 17.55
C ASP A 282 -12.31 -10.74 18.26
N SER A 283 -11.78 -9.76 17.52
CA SER A 283 -11.13 -8.59 18.13
C SER A 283 -12.16 -7.57 18.60
N PRO A 284 -12.14 -7.14 19.88
CA PRO A 284 -12.89 -5.98 20.33
C PRO A 284 -12.37 -4.69 19.67
N SER A 285 -13.17 -3.63 19.75
CA SER A 285 -12.79 -2.28 19.28
C SER A 285 -11.44 -1.85 19.86
N LEU A 286 -10.63 -1.11 19.10
CA LEU A 286 -9.40 -0.52 19.64
C LEU A 286 -9.73 0.42 20.81
N PRO A 287 -8.84 0.51 21.82
CA PRO A 287 -9.11 1.26 23.05
C PRO A 287 -8.91 2.77 22.80
N ILE A 288 -9.77 3.36 21.97
CA ILE A 288 -9.77 4.77 21.60
C ILE A 288 -11.02 5.43 22.17
N THR A 289 -10.85 6.28 23.18
CA THR A 289 -11.96 6.92 23.91
C THR A 289 -12.38 8.27 23.32
N TRP A 290 -11.72 8.71 22.25
CA TRP A 290 -12.00 10.00 21.62
C TRP A 290 -13.37 9.98 20.94
N ASN A 291 -14.11 11.07 21.05
CA ASN A 291 -15.32 11.33 20.29
C ASN A 291 -14.95 11.66 18.84
N ARG A 292 -15.88 11.39 17.91
CA ARG A 292 -15.65 11.61 16.48
C ARG A 292 -15.20 13.03 16.14
N MET A 293 -15.79 14.02 16.82
CA MET A 293 -15.45 15.44 16.64
C MET A 293 -14.02 15.81 17.06
N GLU A 294 -13.32 14.93 17.78
CA GLU A 294 -11.95 15.17 18.24
C GLU A 294 -10.88 14.67 17.24
N TYR A 295 -11.28 13.94 16.18
CA TYR A 295 -10.36 13.39 15.17
C TYR A 295 -10.86 13.49 13.71
N VAL A 296 -12.06 14.05 13.48
CA VAL A 296 -12.55 14.37 12.13
C VAL A 296 -11.56 15.25 11.37
N GLU A 297 -11.56 15.14 10.05
CA GLU A 297 -10.70 15.95 9.17
C GLU A 297 -10.72 17.44 9.56
N GLY A 298 -9.53 18.04 9.67
CA GLY A 298 -9.31 19.42 10.09
C GLY A 298 -9.22 19.62 11.61
N THR A 299 -9.44 18.59 12.43
CA THR A 299 -9.32 18.66 13.89
C THR A 299 -8.17 17.79 14.38
N ASN A 300 -7.28 18.39 15.19
CA ASN A 300 -6.14 17.71 15.81
C ASN A 300 -5.28 16.93 14.79
N GLU A 301 -5.16 17.44 13.55
CA GLU A 301 -4.32 16.84 12.50
C GLU A 301 -2.85 16.79 12.92
N TYR A 302 -2.41 17.86 13.59
CA TYR A 302 -1.16 17.90 14.31
C TYR A 302 -1.32 18.77 15.56
N ILE A 303 -0.55 18.47 16.58
CA ILE A 303 -0.45 19.24 17.82
C ILE A 303 1.01 19.63 18.03
N PRO A 304 1.36 20.93 18.07
CA PRO A 304 2.75 21.36 18.22
C PRO A 304 3.29 21.01 19.61
N VAL A 305 4.58 20.72 19.68
CA VAL A 305 5.30 20.48 20.92
C VAL A 305 5.99 21.79 21.33
N HIS A 306 5.64 22.29 22.51
CA HIS A 306 6.14 23.55 23.09
C HIS A 306 6.77 23.28 24.47
N PRO A 307 8.00 22.71 24.54
CA PRO A 307 8.64 22.34 25.79
C PRO A 307 8.96 23.55 26.69
N GLU A 308 9.03 24.75 26.14
CA GLU A 308 9.25 25.99 26.88
C GLU A 308 8.12 26.31 27.88
N ILE A 309 6.90 25.85 27.61
CA ILE A 309 5.72 26.01 28.49
C ILE A 309 5.93 25.29 29.83
N LYS A 310 6.73 24.21 29.82
CA LYS A 310 7.06 23.41 31.01
C LYS A 310 7.49 24.27 32.18
N LYS A 311 8.38 25.26 31.96
CA LYS A 311 8.90 26.13 33.03
C LYS A 311 7.80 26.92 33.74
N SER A 312 6.83 27.42 32.98
CA SER A 312 5.69 28.17 33.52
C SER A 312 4.77 27.26 34.33
N ILE A 313 4.49 26.06 33.84
CA ILE A 313 3.67 25.07 34.53
C ILE A 313 4.36 24.60 35.84
N ASP A 314 5.66 24.29 35.79
CA ASP A 314 6.44 23.91 36.98
C ASP A 314 6.39 25.00 38.07
N ALA A 315 6.51 26.27 37.66
CA ALA A 315 6.42 27.41 38.59
C ALA A 315 5.02 27.52 39.23
N LEU A 316 3.95 27.35 38.44
CA LEU A 316 2.57 27.36 38.92
C LEU A 316 2.31 26.25 39.96
N TYR A 317 2.70 25.01 39.66
CA TYR A 317 2.55 23.89 40.60
C TYR A 317 3.39 24.09 41.86
N THR A 318 4.63 24.55 41.72
CA THR A 318 5.52 24.80 42.87
C THR A 318 4.92 25.83 43.82
N GLU A 319 4.40 26.94 43.30
CA GLU A 319 3.76 27.98 44.10
C GLU A 319 2.47 27.48 44.76
N ALA A 320 1.65 26.74 44.02
CA ALA A 320 0.43 26.14 44.53
C ALA A 320 0.69 25.14 45.67
N HIS A 321 1.74 24.33 45.55
CA HIS A 321 2.16 23.42 46.63
C HIS A 321 2.66 24.19 47.87
N LYS A 322 3.41 25.27 47.70
CA LYS A 322 3.82 26.13 48.82
C LYS A 322 2.61 26.75 49.54
N GLN A 323 1.62 27.22 48.79
CA GLN A 323 0.39 27.76 49.36
C GLN A 323 -0.45 26.69 50.07
N ALA A 324 -0.50 25.48 49.51
CA ALA A 324 -1.19 24.34 50.13
C ALA A 324 -0.54 23.94 51.47
N LEU A 325 0.79 23.95 51.56
CA LEU A 325 1.53 23.72 52.82
C LEU A 325 1.20 24.77 53.90
N ASN A 326 0.87 26.00 53.47
CA ASN A 326 0.43 27.08 54.35
C ASN A 326 -1.10 27.08 54.61
N GLY A 327 -1.78 25.96 54.33
CA GLY A 327 -3.21 25.77 54.59
C GLY A 327 -4.17 26.29 53.51
N LYS A 328 -3.66 26.86 52.41
CA LYS A 328 -4.47 27.36 51.28
C LYS A 328 -4.45 26.36 50.12
N THR A 329 -5.30 25.34 50.18
CA THR A 329 -5.34 24.26 49.17
C THR A 329 -6.11 24.61 47.90
N GLU A 330 -6.91 25.67 47.91
CA GLU A 330 -7.78 26.05 46.77
C GLU A 330 -7.01 26.25 45.46
N THR A 331 -5.87 26.94 45.51
CA THR A 331 -5.01 27.18 44.33
C THR A 331 -4.55 25.88 43.70
N LEU A 332 -4.11 24.92 44.51
CA LEU A 332 -3.63 23.61 44.06
C LEU A 332 -4.78 22.80 43.45
N ILE A 333 -5.95 22.78 44.10
CA ILE A 333 -7.14 22.09 43.58
C ILE A 333 -7.56 22.66 42.23
N ASN A 334 -7.51 23.99 42.06
CA ASN A 334 -7.89 24.64 40.80
C ASN A 334 -6.91 24.31 39.67
N ILE A 335 -5.60 24.36 39.93
CA ILE A 335 -4.57 23.97 38.96
C ILE A 335 -4.68 22.50 38.58
N GLN A 336 -4.91 21.62 39.55
CA GLN A 336 -5.10 20.18 39.29
C GLN A 336 -6.38 19.89 38.49
N LYS A 337 -7.43 20.71 38.64
CA LYS A 337 -8.62 20.62 37.78
C LYS A 337 -8.33 21.02 36.34
N GLU A 338 -7.43 21.97 36.14
CA GLU A 338 -7.08 22.51 34.82
C GLU A 338 -6.09 21.62 34.06
N PHE A 339 -5.06 21.10 34.73
CA PHE A 339 -3.97 20.36 34.07
C PHE A 339 -3.73 18.94 34.62
N GLY A 340 -4.48 18.51 35.64
CA GLY A 340 -4.34 17.20 36.28
C GLY A 340 -3.38 17.19 37.48
N GLU A 341 -3.25 16.06 38.18
CA GLU A 341 -2.31 15.95 39.30
C GLU A 341 -0.84 16.01 38.83
N ASN A 342 -0.54 15.33 37.73
CA ASN A 342 0.74 15.42 37.04
C ASN A 342 0.50 15.96 35.62
N PRO A 343 0.86 17.21 35.31
CA PRO A 343 0.59 17.84 34.02
C PRO A 343 1.34 17.20 32.85
N TYR A 344 2.35 16.36 33.13
CA TYR A 344 3.17 15.69 32.12
C TYR A 344 2.82 14.21 31.94
N GLU A 345 1.84 13.72 32.70
CA GLU A 345 1.30 12.38 32.50
C GLU A 345 0.47 12.33 31.21
N LEU A 346 0.66 11.27 30.41
CA LEU A 346 0.05 11.15 29.09
C LEU A 346 -1.47 11.35 29.12
N LYS A 347 -2.16 10.73 30.07
CA LYS A 347 -3.63 10.86 30.21
C LYS A 347 -4.06 12.31 30.43
N ASN A 348 -3.29 13.08 31.19
CA ASN A 348 -3.56 14.49 31.45
C ASN A 348 -3.24 15.36 30.23
N ILE A 349 -2.13 15.08 29.53
CA ILE A 349 -1.80 15.75 28.26
C ILE A 349 -2.92 15.55 27.22
N LEU A 350 -3.35 14.30 27.00
CA LEU A 350 -4.39 14.00 26.02
C LEU A 350 -5.72 14.69 26.37
N LYS A 351 -6.09 14.70 27.65
CA LYS A 351 -7.37 15.25 28.13
C LYS A 351 -7.41 16.77 28.18
N TYR A 352 -6.42 17.39 28.83
CA TYR A 352 -6.46 18.82 29.19
C TYR A 352 -5.81 19.71 28.13
N TRP A 353 -4.93 19.17 27.30
CA TRP A 353 -4.21 19.93 26.28
C TRP A 353 -4.68 19.56 24.87
N VAL A 354 -4.45 18.33 24.44
CA VAL A 354 -4.75 17.88 23.06
C VAL A 354 -6.24 17.99 22.74
N ARG A 355 -7.09 17.51 23.65
CA ARG A 355 -8.56 17.54 23.52
C ARG A 355 -9.19 18.77 24.19
N SER A 356 -8.38 19.79 24.49
CA SER A 356 -8.89 21.02 25.08
C SER A 356 -9.91 21.68 24.16
N LYS A 357 -10.96 22.25 24.75
CA LYS A 357 -11.90 23.14 24.05
C LYS A 357 -11.30 24.53 23.83
N ASN A 358 -10.26 24.89 24.59
CA ASN A 358 -9.52 26.13 24.39
C ASN A 358 -8.40 25.87 23.36
N ASN A 359 -8.50 26.52 22.19
CA ASN A 359 -7.51 26.36 21.12
C ASN A 359 -6.10 26.82 21.52
N GLU A 360 -5.97 27.75 22.47
CA GLU A 360 -4.65 28.21 22.97
C GLU A 360 -3.92 27.14 23.80
N LEU A 361 -4.67 26.17 24.35
CA LEU A 361 -4.13 25.06 25.14
C LEU A 361 -3.85 23.80 24.30
N LYS A 362 -4.10 23.83 22.98
CA LYS A 362 -3.87 22.69 22.08
C LYS A 362 -2.40 22.54 21.69
N VAL A 363 -1.57 22.25 22.68
CA VAL A 363 -0.12 22.08 22.55
C VAL A 363 0.36 20.92 23.44
N ILE A 364 1.50 20.30 23.14
CA ILE A 364 2.17 19.42 24.09
C ILE A 364 3.13 20.27 24.95
N PRO A 365 2.91 20.43 26.26
CA PRO A 365 3.64 21.40 27.09
C PRO A 365 5.06 20.94 27.50
N THR A 366 5.52 19.80 26.99
CA THR A 366 6.80 19.18 27.37
C THR A 366 7.37 18.33 26.24
N ASP A 367 8.69 18.12 26.24
CA ASP A 367 9.39 17.15 25.41
C ASP A 367 9.58 15.77 26.10
N SER A 368 9.00 15.57 27.28
CA SER A 368 9.16 14.36 28.09
C SER A 368 7.82 13.96 28.71
N ILE A 369 7.13 13.04 28.05
CA ILE A 369 5.86 12.47 28.53
C ILE A 369 6.15 11.34 29.52
N VAL A 370 5.33 11.21 30.56
CA VAL A 370 5.35 10.06 31.47
C VAL A 370 4.05 9.27 31.44
N ILE A 371 4.13 7.95 31.64
CA ILE A 371 2.99 7.08 31.83
C ILE A 371 3.18 6.36 33.16
N LYS A 372 2.24 6.51 34.09
CA LYS A 372 2.26 5.75 35.35
C LYS A 372 2.04 4.27 35.05
N VAL A 373 2.91 3.42 35.57
CA VAL A 373 2.89 1.98 35.29
C VAL A 373 2.06 1.26 36.36
N ASP A 374 1.03 0.55 35.93
CA ASP A 374 0.32 -0.42 36.76
C ASP A 374 1.15 -1.71 36.84
N LYS A 375 1.89 -1.88 37.95
CA LYS A 375 2.80 -3.01 38.14
C LYS A 375 2.06 -4.35 38.16
N GLU A 376 0.83 -4.38 38.66
CA GLU A 376 0.05 -5.62 38.69
C GLU A 376 -0.43 -5.99 37.28
N ALA A 377 -0.84 -5.01 36.48
CA ALA A 377 -1.19 -5.25 35.08
C ALA A 377 0.02 -5.74 34.26
N VAL A 378 1.20 -5.16 34.47
CA VAL A 378 2.45 -5.63 33.83
C VAL A 378 2.74 -7.09 34.20
N ARG A 379 2.58 -7.49 35.47
CA ARG A 379 2.76 -8.89 35.89
C ARG A 379 1.74 -9.84 35.27
N ARG A 380 0.49 -9.39 35.05
CA ARG A 380 -0.56 -10.18 34.38
C ARG A 380 -0.42 -10.23 32.86
N SER A 381 0.36 -9.34 32.26
CA SER A 381 0.42 -9.16 30.79
C SER A 381 1.08 -10.32 30.03
N GLY A 382 1.91 -11.13 30.70
CA GLY A 382 2.71 -12.18 30.06
C GLY A 382 3.90 -11.67 29.24
N MET A 383 4.28 -10.40 29.38
CA MET A 383 5.51 -9.86 28.77
C MET A 383 6.76 -10.27 29.52
N LEU A 384 7.90 -10.31 28.81
CA LEU A 384 9.20 -10.44 29.45
C LEU A 384 9.48 -9.23 30.36
N ILE A 385 9.79 -9.51 31.62
CA ILE A 385 10.18 -8.49 32.61
C ILE A 385 11.70 -8.54 32.77
N PRO A 386 12.45 -7.51 32.33
CA PRO A 386 13.89 -7.49 32.48
C PRO A 386 14.28 -7.22 33.95
N GLY A 387 14.79 -8.26 34.61
CA GLY A 387 15.19 -8.21 36.03
C GLY A 387 14.01 -8.23 37.00
N ASP A 388 14.24 -7.81 38.25
CA ASP A 388 13.25 -7.96 39.34
C ASP A 388 12.37 -6.72 39.59
N SER A 389 12.66 -5.58 38.95
CA SER A 389 12.01 -4.29 39.26
C SER A 389 11.19 -3.74 38.11
N ILE A 390 9.89 -3.51 38.35
CA ILE A 390 9.01 -2.78 37.44
C ILE A 390 9.07 -1.28 37.77
N PRO A 391 9.36 -0.39 36.79
CA PRO A 391 9.43 1.05 37.02
C PRO A 391 8.07 1.62 37.45
N ASP A 392 8.07 2.72 38.20
CA ASP A 392 6.84 3.44 38.54
C ASP A 392 6.29 4.23 37.34
N TYR A 393 7.18 4.69 36.45
CA TYR A 393 6.85 5.47 35.28
C TYR A 393 7.63 5.00 34.05
N MET A 394 6.93 4.93 32.91
CA MET A 394 7.53 4.84 31.58
C MET A 394 7.73 6.26 31.04
N HIS A 395 8.88 6.53 30.42
CA HIS A 395 9.22 7.83 29.87
C HIS A 395 9.26 7.79 28.34
N ILE A 396 8.51 8.68 27.69
CA ILE A 396 8.53 8.86 26.23
C ILE A 396 9.16 10.20 25.92
N SER A 397 10.26 10.19 25.15
CA SER A 397 10.95 11.42 24.74
C SER A 397 10.41 11.94 23.41
N LEU A 398 10.05 13.22 23.39
CA LEU A 398 9.68 13.96 22.19
C LEU A 398 10.79 14.95 21.77
N LYS A 399 12.01 14.78 22.28
CA LYS A 399 13.13 15.66 21.94
C LYS A 399 13.36 15.67 20.43
N GLY A 400 13.44 16.88 19.86
CA GLY A 400 13.61 17.09 18.42
C GLY A 400 12.31 17.00 17.61
N LYS A 401 11.18 16.59 18.18
CA LYS A 401 9.88 16.65 17.51
C LYS A 401 9.27 18.04 17.65
N ARG A 402 8.77 18.57 16.53
CA ARG A 402 8.08 19.87 16.47
C ARG A 402 6.58 19.75 16.70
N ALA A 403 6.00 18.61 16.35
CA ALA A 403 4.59 18.32 16.49
C ALA A 403 4.37 16.81 16.60
N LEU A 404 3.19 16.43 17.09
CA LEU A 404 2.64 15.09 17.00
C LEU A 404 1.48 15.08 16.00
N TYR A 405 1.49 14.16 15.06
CA TYR A 405 0.40 13.97 14.09
C TYR A 405 -0.67 13.03 14.62
N LYS A 406 -1.84 13.03 13.98
CA LYS A 406 -3.01 12.27 14.44
C LYS A 406 -2.74 10.79 14.67
N SER A 407 -2.00 10.10 13.80
CA SER A 407 -1.64 8.69 14.01
C SER A 407 -0.84 8.48 15.31
N GLU A 408 0.11 9.38 15.61
CA GLU A 408 0.92 9.34 16.83
C GLU A 408 0.07 9.61 18.08
N LEU A 409 -0.88 10.54 17.98
CA LEU A 409 -1.85 10.80 19.05
C LEU A 409 -2.75 9.59 19.31
N MET A 410 -3.17 8.87 18.26
CA MET A 410 -3.95 7.63 18.39
C MET A 410 -3.12 6.50 19.00
N MET A 411 -1.84 6.36 18.63
CA MET A 411 -0.94 5.40 19.27
C MET A 411 -0.79 5.69 20.76
N LEU A 412 -0.60 6.95 21.13
CA LEU A 412 -0.51 7.38 22.53
C LEU A 412 -1.84 7.14 23.28
N GLU A 413 -2.98 7.46 22.68
CA GLU A 413 -4.29 7.17 23.26
C GLU A 413 -4.42 5.68 23.56
N MET A 414 -4.17 4.82 22.57
CA MET A 414 -4.26 3.36 22.72
C MET A 414 -3.30 2.84 23.78
N LEU A 415 -2.06 3.34 23.82
CA LEU A 415 -1.09 2.97 24.85
C LEU A 415 -1.58 3.38 26.25
N SER A 416 -2.20 4.56 26.39
CA SER A 416 -2.71 5.04 27.68
C SER A 416 -3.91 4.22 28.19
N GLN A 417 -4.71 3.65 27.29
CA GLN A 417 -5.94 2.92 27.60
C GLN A 417 -5.73 1.40 27.71
N ALA A 418 -4.74 0.83 27.00
CA ALA A 418 -4.49 -0.61 27.01
C ALA A 418 -4.01 -1.16 28.36
N ASN A 419 -3.43 -0.29 29.22
CA ASN A 419 -2.90 -0.62 30.55
C ASN A 419 -2.02 -1.88 30.59
N TRP A 420 -1.29 -2.17 29.51
CA TRP A 420 -0.45 -3.38 29.36
C TRP A 420 -1.22 -4.71 29.34
N GLU A 421 -2.54 -4.71 29.56
CA GLU A 421 -3.38 -5.91 29.54
C GLU A 421 -3.77 -6.31 28.11
N ARG A 422 -3.99 -5.31 27.24
CA ARG A 422 -4.09 -5.54 25.79
C ARG A 422 -2.70 -5.37 25.18
N PRO A 423 -2.06 -6.45 24.70
CA PRO A 423 -0.71 -6.35 24.14
C PRO A 423 -0.70 -5.44 22.91
N ILE A 424 0.30 -4.57 22.83
CA ILE A 424 0.53 -3.70 21.67
C ILE A 424 1.87 -4.09 21.06
N TYR A 425 1.87 -4.25 19.75
CA TYR A 425 3.01 -4.64 18.94
C TYR A 425 3.18 -3.67 17.77
N ILE A 426 4.37 -3.67 17.20
CA ILE A 426 4.68 -3.01 15.93
C ILE A 426 5.49 -3.96 15.07
N ALA A 427 5.15 -4.06 13.78
CA ALA A 427 5.89 -4.92 12.85
C ALA A 427 7.34 -4.44 12.70
N ILE A 428 8.29 -5.36 12.58
CA ILE A 428 9.72 -5.04 12.44
C ILE A 428 10.02 -4.19 11.19
N SER A 429 9.15 -4.26 10.17
CA SER A 429 9.23 -3.47 8.95
C SER A 429 8.88 -2.00 9.12
N VAL A 430 8.27 -1.61 10.25
CA VAL A 430 7.88 -0.22 10.48
C VAL A 430 9.11 0.62 10.80
N GLY A 431 9.39 1.61 9.95
CA GLY A 431 10.52 2.52 10.10
C GLY A 431 10.49 3.33 11.39
N THR A 432 11.68 3.69 11.88
CA THR A 432 11.89 4.37 13.17
C THR A 432 11.15 5.70 13.31
N GLU A 433 10.90 6.38 12.20
CA GLU A 433 10.13 7.62 12.12
C GLU A 433 8.67 7.45 12.57
N ASN A 434 8.12 6.24 12.45
CA ASN A 434 6.75 5.89 12.82
C ASN A 434 6.66 5.21 14.21
N GLN A 435 7.76 5.11 14.95
CA GLN A 435 7.83 4.44 16.26
C GLN A 435 7.70 5.41 17.46
N LEU A 436 7.45 6.70 17.20
CA LEU A 436 7.30 7.76 18.22
C LEU A 436 8.47 7.85 19.22
N GLY A 437 9.70 7.51 18.79
CA GLY A 437 10.87 7.52 19.67
C GLY A 437 10.82 6.50 20.81
N MET A 438 9.92 5.51 20.72
CA MET A 438 9.73 4.47 21.74
C MET A 438 10.61 3.24 21.53
N ALA A 439 11.60 3.27 20.63
CA ALA A 439 12.45 2.12 20.31
C ALA A 439 13.14 1.48 21.54
N ASN A 440 13.52 2.29 22.54
CA ASN A 440 14.10 1.77 23.79
C ASN A 440 13.11 0.97 24.66
N HIS A 441 11.82 1.02 24.34
CA HIS A 441 10.75 0.34 25.06
C HIS A 441 10.25 -0.91 24.34
N PHE A 442 10.95 -1.33 23.28
CA PHE A 442 10.61 -2.48 22.48
C PHE A 442 11.38 -3.72 22.94
N ILE A 443 10.68 -4.85 23.00
CA ILE A 443 11.28 -6.18 23.05
C ILE A 443 10.86 -6.91 21.79
N GLN A 444 11.82 -7.48 21.07
CA GLN A 444 11.51 -8.29 19.90
C GLN A 444 10.91 -9.63 20.33
N GLU A 445 9.70 -9.92 19.85
CA GLU A 445 9.01 -11.22 19.92
C GLU A 445 8.77 -11.66 18.47
N GLY A 446 9.50 -12.69 18.00
CA GLY A 446 9.46 -13.16 16.61
C GLY A 446 9.73 -12.06 15.58
N LEU A 447 8.77 -11.87 14.66
CA LEU A 447 8.79 -10.80 13.65
C LEU A 447 8.17 -9.48 14.14
N THR A 448 7.94 -9.31 15.43
CA THR A 448 7.32 -8.09 15.97
C THR A 448 8.11 -7.50 17.11
N TYR A 449 7.91 -6.21 17.36
CA TYR A 449 8.35 -5.56 18.58
C TYR A 449 7.14 -5.35 19.50
N ARG A 450 7.20 -5.90 20.71
CA ARG A 450 6.22 -5.65 21.77
C ARG A 450 6.55 -4.36 22.50
N PHE A 451 5.54 -3.54 22.76
CA PHE A 451 5.67 -2.38 23.64
C PHE A 451 5.74 -2.81 25.11
N THR A 452 6.70 -2.25 25.84
CA THR A 452 6.93 -2.52 27.26
C THR A 452 7.17 -1.22 28.03
N PRO A 453 7.01 -1.18 29.36
CA PRO A 453 7.30 0.03 30.14
C PRO A 453 8.79 0.24 30.46
N PHE A 454 9.67 -0.67 30.02
CA PHE A 454 11.07 -0.73 30.45
C PHE A 454 12.00 -0.01 29.48
N ASP A 455 13.03 0.65 30.01
CA ASP A 455 14.14 1.16 29.20
C ASP A 455 15.10 0.00 28.86
N ASN A 456 14.73 -0.79 27.85
CA ASN A 456 15.41 -2.02 27.45
C ASN A 456 16.86 -1.80 27.01
N LYS A 457 17.16 -0.60 26.52
CA LYS A 457 18.54 -0.18 26.25
C LYS A 457 19.39 -0.14 27.52
N LYS A 458 18.83 0.27 28.66
CA LYS A 458 19.53 0.27 29.95
C LYS A 458 19.59 -1.11 30.58
N THR A 459 18.56 -1.92 30.42
CA THR A 459 18.55 -3.29 30.96
C THR A 459 19.43 -4.25 30.16
N GLY A 460 19.69 -3.93 28.88
CA GLY A 460 20.43 -4.79 27.95
C GLY A 460 19.59 -5.91 27.35
N VAL A 461 18.27 -5.92 27.60
CA VAL A 461 17.34 -6.98 27.18
C VAL A 461 16.42 -6.44 26.10
N ASN A 462 16.73 -6.72 24.84
CA ASN A 462 15.96 -6.21 23.68
C ASN A 462 15.23 -7.31 22.89
N ILE A 463 15.43 -8.58 23.25
CA ILE A 463 14.89 -9.75 22.54
C ILE A 463 14.37 -10.74 23.57
N ASP A 464 13.16 -11.25 23.34
CA ASP A 464 12.62 -12.39 24.06
C ASP A 464 13.01 -13.68 23.32
N THR A 465 14.09 -14.32 23.75
CA THR A 465 14.65 -15.50 23.07
C THR A 465 13.73 -16.71 23.07
N GLU A 466 12.77 -16.79 24.01
CA GLU A 466 11.80 -17.88 24.06
C GLU A 466 10.75 -17.77 22.95
N LYS A 467 10.58 -16.56 22.38
CA LYS A 467 9.60 -16.24 21.33
C LYS A 467 10.22 -15.95 19.97
N ILE A 468 11.49 -16.30 19.76
CA ILE A 468 12.21 -16.09 18.49
C ILE A 468 11.97 -17.23 17.47
N VAL A 469 11.50 -18.40 17.94
CA VAL A 469 11.39 -19.64 17.14
C VAL A 469 10.09 -19.69 16.32
#